data_AF-K6WDS3-F1
#
_entry.id   AF-K6WDS3-F1
#
_cell.length_a   1.000
_cell.length_b   1.000
_cell.length_c   1.000
_cell.angle_alpha   90.00
_cell.angle_beta   90.00
_cell.angle_gamma   90.00
#
_symmetry.space_group_name_H-M   'P 1'
#
loop_
_entity.id
_entity.type
_entity.pdbx_description
1 polymer ?
#
loop_
_entity_poly.entity_id
_entity_poly.type
_entity_poly.pdbx_seq_one_letter_code
_entity_poly.pdbx_strand_id
1 'polypeptide(L)' 'MGLVNVRIHGEAEAALAELTADGTTVSEAVRRALIESRQLRRREVMRADALRDLADPEDQAAVRRALDEWADADTW' A
#
# COMPACT_ATOMS: atom_id res chain seq x y z
N MET A 1 -13.82 20.94 -11.51
CA MET A 1 -13.48 21.14 -10.09
C MET A 1 -14.69 20.70 -9.27
N GLY A 2 -14.55 19.66 -8.45
CA GLY A 2 -15.66 19.18 -7.61
C GLY A 2 -15.59 19.81 -6.21
N LEU A 3 -16.74 20.19 -5.65
CA LEU A 3 -16.86 20.67 -4.28
C LEU A 3 -17.35 19.51 -3.41
N VAL A 4 -16.71 19.28 -2.27
CA VAL A 4 -17.11 18.25 -1.30
C VAL A 4 -17.21 18.91 0.07
N ASN A 5 -18.37 18.78 0.72
CA ASN A 5 -18.55 19.15 2.12
C ASN A 5 -18.44 17.90 2.99
N VAL A 6 -17.48 17.89 3.90
CA VAL A 6 -17.23 16.77 4.83
C VAL A 6 -17.39 17.26 6.25
N ARG A 7 -18.07 16.48 7.09
CA ARG A 7 -18.04 16.66 8.53
C ARG A 7 -16.92 15.80 9.10
N ILE A 8 -16.00 16.42 9.82
CA ILE A 8 -14.91 15.77 10.52
C ILE A 8 -15.06 16.03 12.01
N HIS A 9 -14.62 15.09 12.82
CA HIS A 9 -14.69 15.16 14.28
C HIS A 9 -13.48 14.47 14.90
N GLY A 10 -13.08 14.89 16.10
CA GLY A 10 -12.09 14.19 16.91
C GLY A 10 -10.70 14.17 16.27
N GLU A 11 -10.11 12.98 16.10
CA GLU A 11 -8.77 12.83 15.53
C GLU A 11 -8.64 13.43 14.12
N ALA A 12 -9.72 13.42 13.33
CA ALA A 12 -9.69 14.03 12.01
C ALA A 12 -9.60 15.57 12.04
N GLU A 13 -10.18 16.20 13.06
CA GLU A 13 -10.03 17.65 13.28
C GLU A 13 -8.60 17.99 13.73
N ALA A 14 -8.03 17.18 14.63
CA ALA A 14 -6.65 17.33 15.08
C ALA A 14 -5.65 17.16 13.91
N ALA A 15 -5.82 16.11 13.10
CA ALA A 15 -4.99 15.88 11.93
C ALA A 15 -5.11 17.03 10.92
N LEU A 16 -6.30 17.59 10.69
CA LEU A 16 -6.44 18.74 9.80
C LEU A 16 -5.75 19.98 10.37
N ALA A 17 -5.82 20.20 11.68
CA ALA A 17 -5.11 21.31 12.34
C ALA A 17 -3.59 21.16 12.19
N GLU A 18 -3.05 19.96 12.36
CA GLU A 18 -1.63 19.67 12.16
C GLU A 18 -1.20 19.88 10.71
N LEU A 19 -1.97 19.37 9.75
CA LEU A 19 -1.67 19.48 8.32
C LEU A 19 -1.76 20.91 7.77
N THR A 20 -2.36 21.85 8.53
CA THR A 20 -2.50 23.26 8.15
C THR A 20 -1.69 24.20 9.02
N ALA A 21 -0.95 23.67 10.02
CA ALA A 21 -0.19 24.46 10.98
C ALA A 21 0.93 25.32 10.36
N ASP A 22 1.42 24.92 9.17
CA ASP A 22 2.44 25.62 8.39
C ASP A 22 1.87 26.72 7.47
N GLY A 23 0.56 26.97 7.54
CA GLY A 23 -0.14 27.92 6.66
C GLY A 23 -0.66 27.30 5.37
N THR A 24 -0.54 25.99 5.19
CA THR A 24 -1.18 25.28 4.08
C THR A 24 -2.70 25.43 4.14
N THR A 25 -3.33 25.69 2.99
CA THR A 25 -4.80 25.79 2.93
C THR A 25 -5.47 24.44 3.19
N VAL A 26 -6.65 24.45 3.81
CA VAL A 26 -7.47 23.24 4.06
C VAL A 26 -7.67 22.42 2.78
N SER A 27 -7.99 23.09 1.66
CA SER A 27 -8.19 22.41 0.37
C SER A 27 -6.95 21.67 -0.11
N GLU A 28 -5.77 22.26 0.08
CA GLU A 28 -4.51 21.63 -0.32
C GLU A 28 -4.12 20.48 0.62
N ALA A 29 -4.27 20.68 1.93
CA ALA A 29 -4.06 19.63 2.93
C ALA A 29 -4.95 18.41 2.65
N VAL A 30 -6.25 18.62 2.42
CA VAL A 30 -7.20 17.55 2.09
C VAL A 30 -6.86 16.89 0.74
N ARG A 31 -6.49 17.67 -0.28
CA ARG A 31 -6.07 17.12 -1.57
C ARG A 31 -4.86 16.20 -1.42
N ARG A 32 -3.83 16.63 -0.70
CA ARG A 32 -2.62 15.84 -0.44
C ARG A 32 -2.95 14.57 0.33
N ALA A 33 -3.72 14.66 1.41
CA ALA A 33 -4.14 13.50 2.20
C ALA A 33 -4.91 12.46 1.37
N LEU A 34 -5.79 12.89 0.46
CA LEU A 34 -6.51 11.99 -0.45
C LEU A 34 -5.57 11.29 -1.46
N ILE A 35 -4.56 11.98 -1.97
CA ILE A 35 -3.57 11.39 -2.87
C ILE A 35 -2.69 10.39 -2.13
N GLU A 36 -2.23 10.74 -0.93
CA GLU A 36 -1.38 9.90 -0.08
C GLU A 36 -2.12 8.63 0.37
N SER A 37 -3.38 8.75 0.82
CA SER A 37 -4.22 7.59 1.18
C SER A 37 -4.45 6.64 0.01
N ARG A 38 -4.64 7.14 -1.22
CA ARG A 38 -4.70 6.31 -2.43
C ARG A 38 -3.41 5.51 -2.62
N GLN A 39 -2.25 6.15 -2.45
CA GLN A 39 -0.96 5.47 -2.60
C GLN A 39 -0.75 4.40 -1.53
N LEU A 40 -1.09 4.70 -0.28
CA LEU A 40 -1.05 3.73 0.81
C LEU A 40 -1.91 2.50 0.48
N ARG A 41 -3.15 2.73 0.04
CA ARG A 41 -4.06 1.65 -0.33
C ARG A 41 -3.52 0.78 -1.47
N ARG A 42 -2.91 1.38 -2.49
CA ARG A 42 -2.28 0.61 -3.58
C ARG A 42 -1.14 -0.28 -3.08
N ARG A 43 -0.33 0.21 -2.13
CA ARG A 43 0.76 -0.58 -1.54
C ARG A 43 0.22 -1.75 -0.71
N GLU A 44 -0.84 -1.53 0.07
CA GLU A 44 -1.50 -2.59 0.83
C GLU A 44 -2.04 -3.69 -0.09
N VAL A 45 -2.71 -3.31 -1.19
CA VAL A 45 -3.22 -4.26 -2.18
C VAL A 45 -2.08 -5.06 -2.80
N MET A 46 -1.04 -4.38 -3.28
CA MET A 46 0.13 -5.06 -3.85
C MET A 46 0.79 -6.03 -2.85
N ARG A 47 0.87 -5.65 -1.56
CA ARG A 47 1.39 -6.52 -0.51
C ARG A 47 0.49 -7.73 -0.27
N ALA A 48 -0.83 -7.53 -0.26
CA ALA A 48 -1.78 -8.62 -0.09
C ALA A 48 -1.74 -9.60 -1.27
N ASP A 49 -1.60 -9.08 -2.50
CA ASP A 49 -1.46 -9.90 -3.70
C ASP A 49 -0.14 -10.68 -3.68
N ALA A 50 0.98 -10.05 -3.36
CA ALA A 50 2.28 -10.74 -3.23
C ALA A 50 2.26 -11.84 -2.15
N LEU A 51 1.56 -11.62 -1.03
CA LEU A 51 1.37 -12.65 0.00
C LEU A 51 0.51 -13.81 -0.49
N ARG A 52 -0.50 -13.52 -1.33
CA ARG A 52 -1.34 -14.55 -1.95
C ARG A 52 -0.53 -15.40 -2.91
N ASP A 53 0.24 -14.76 -3.79
CA ASP A 53 1.08 -15.43 -4.78
C ASP A 53 2.15 -16.29 -4.10
N LEU A 54 2.80 -15.78 -3.04
CA LEU A 54 3.76 -16.57 -2.26
C LEU A 54 3.13 -17.79 -1.58
N ALA A 55 1.84 -17.70 -1.22
CA ALA A 55 1.10 -18.79 -0.59
C ALA A 55 0.54 -19.80 -1.60
N ASP A 56 0.77 -19.63 -2.90
CA ASP A 56 0.32 -20.56 -3.92
C ASP A 56 1.13 -21.87 -3.84
N PRO A 57 0.49 -23.01 -3.50
CA PRO A 57 1.17 -24.29 -3.36
C PRO A 57 1.74 -24.82 -4.68
N GLU A 58 1.18 -24.44 -5.83
CA GLU A 58 1.69 -24.86 -7.13
C GLU A 58 3.00 -24.14 -7.46
N ASP A 59 3.08 -22.84 -7.17
CA ASP A 59 4.29 -22.04 -7.33
C ASP A 59 5.38 -22.50 -6.36
N GLN A 60 5.04 -22.79 -5.10
CA GLN A 60 5.98 -23.35 -4.13
C GLN A 60 6.55 -24.70 -4.59
N ALA A 61 5.69 -25.57 -5.15
CA ALA A 61 6.12 -26.86 -5.68
C ALA A 61 6.97 -26.72 -6.95
N ALA A 62 6.71 -25.71 -7.79
CA ALA A 62 7.53 -25.41 -8.96
C ALA A 62 8.92 -24.87 -8.56
N VAL A 63 8.98 -23.93 -7.60
CA VAL A 63 10.25 -23.41 -7.07
C VAL A 63 11.06 -24.51 -6.40
N ARG A 64 10.42 -25.41 -5.62
CA ARG A 64 11.10 -26.56 -5.02
C ARG A 64 11.73 -27.46 -6.09
N ARG A 65 10.97 -27.82 -7.12
CA ARG A 65 11.46 -28.66 -8.23
C ARG A 65 12.64 -28.02 -8.96
N ALA A 66 12.57 -26.72 -9.24
CA ALA A 66 13.66 -26.00 -9.87
C ALA A 66 14.93 -25.99 -9.00
N LEU A 67 14.80 -25.77 -7.69
CA LEU A 67 15.96 -25.82 -6.79
C LEU A 67 16.59 -27.22 -6.70
N ASP A 68 15.77 -28.26 -6.68
CA ASP A 68 16.25 -29.64 -6.67
C ASP A 68 17.00 -29.99 -7.97
N GLU A 69 16.46 -29.58 -9.14
CA GLU A 69 17.11 -29.77 -10.44
C GLU A 69 18.47 -29.05 -10.55
N TRP A 70 18.58 -27.85 -9.97
CA TRP A 70 19.84 -27.10 -9.93
C TRP A 70 20.85 -27.72 -8.97
N ALA A 71 20.41 -28.22 -7.82
CA ALA A 71 21.29 -28.92 -6.87
C ALA A 71 21.87 -30.21 -7.48
N ASP A 72 21.07 -30.95 -8.24
CA ASP A 72 21.53 -32.14 -8.97
C ASP A 72 22.56 -31.78 -10.05
N ALA A 73 22.39 -30.63 -10.72
CA ALA A 73 23.32 -30.14 -11.74
C ALA A 73 24.67 -29.66 -11.16
N ASP A 74 24.70 -29.15 -9.93
CA ASP A 74 25.92 -28.65 -9.25
C ASP A 74 26.75 -29.79 -8.60
N THR A 75 26.22 -31.02 -8.61
CA THR A 75 26.86 -32.22 -8.01
C THR A 75 27.71 -33.01 -9.02
N TRP A 76 27.93 -32.48 -10.23
CA TRP A 76 28.74 -33.07 -11.31
C TRP A 76 30.00 -32.24 -11.58
#